data_AF-A0AAV5UAE4-F1
#
_entry.id   AF-A0AAV5UAE4-F1
#
_cell.length_a   1.000
_cell.length_b   1.000
_cell.length_c   1.000
_cell.angle_alpha   90.00
_cell.angle_beta   90.00
_cell.angle_gamma   90.00
#
_symmetry.space_group_name_H-M   'P 1'
#
loop_
_entity.id
_entity.type
_entity.pdbx_description
1 polymer ?
#
loop_
_entity_poly.entity_id
_entity_poly.type
_entity_poly.pdbx_seq_one_letter_code
_entity_poly.pdbx_strand_id
1 'polypeptide(L)'
;RPARFISMHSHIKTIVLENLIVRSVGHHHIVDSIKNTMGEVTIDRLEITEHEVDDHLKNRIIELCRKHGIQHVFITAHKISMRNFQDFILQLTSLNVTVDLYERGCKSHLLYFKKSIPFWDKMTNELREQGISLRMITMHDPFWTLYDQQLRAHICCAKTNANSSQPLRPVDSPRGFTL
;
A
#
# COMPACT_ATOMS: atom_id res chain seq x y z
N ARG A 1 -16.60 38.13 10.02
CA ARG A 1 -16.97 36.75 9.59
C ARG A 1 -16.04 36.34 8.45
N PRO A 2 -14.92 35.63 8.70
CA PRO A 2 -14.02 35.15 7.66
C PRO A 2 -14.44 33.73 7.26
N ALA A 3 -15.48 33.61 6.43
CA ALA A 3 -16.02 32.31 5.99
C ALA A 3 -15.59 31.94 4.56
N ARG A 4 -14.58 32.62 4.00
CA ARG A 4 -14.22 32.55 2.57
C ARG A 4 -12.72 32.40 2.28
N PHE A 5 -12.01 31.78 3.20
CA PHE A 5 -10.65 31.26 3.01
C PHE A 5 -10.67 29.90 3.72
N ILE A 6 -11.07 28.78 3.12
CA ILE A 6 -10.26 27.89 2.29
C ILE A 6 -11.27 26.85 1.73
N SER A 7 -11.67 26.94 0.46
CA SER A 7 -12.39 25.86 -0.24
C SER A 7 -11.62 25.38 -1.48
N MET A 8 -10.30 25.56 -1.50
CA MET A 8 -9.55 25.40 -2.74
C MET A 8 -9.13 23.97 -3.05
N HIS A 9 -9.29 23.01 -2.13
CA HIS A 9 -8.98 21.61 -2.40
C HIS A 9 -9.99 20.70 -1.69
N SER A 10 -11.18 20.50 -2.27
CA SER A 10 -12.10 19.43 -1.84
C SER A 10 -11.56 18.03 -2.12
N HIS A 11 -10.41 17.96 -2.78
CA HIS A 11 -9.86 16.77 -3.38
C HIS A 11 -8.33 16.87 -3.50
N ILE A 12 -7.65 15.81 -3.10
CA ILE A 12 -6.21 15.62 -3.25
C ILE A 12 -5.98 14.33 -4.03
N LYS A 13 -5.27 14.43 -5.15
CA LYS A 13 -4.98 13.27 -5.99
C LYS A 13 -4.11 12.25 -5.25
N THR A 14 -3.09 12.69 -4.52
CA THR A 14 -2.13 11.78 -3.89
C THR A 14 -1.54 12.40 -2.64
N ILE A 15 -1.49 11.64 -1.56
CA ILE A 15 -0.65 11.91 -0.38
C ILE A 15 0.49 10.93 -0.37
N VAL A 16 1.70 11.43 -0.13
CA VAL A 16 2.91 10.62 0.04
C VAL A 16 3.39 10.76 1.48
N LEU A 17 3.58 9.62 2.15
CA LEU A 17 4.11 9.53 3.51
C LEU A 17 5.43 8.76 3.48
N GLU A 18 6.52 9.41 3.90
CA GLU A 18 7.85 8.80 3.88
C GLU A 18 8.54 8.99 5.23
N ASN A 19 9.27 7.98 5.69
CA ASN A 19 10.10 8.02 6.90
C ASN A 19 9.36 8.48 8.17
N LEU A 20 8.11 8.04 8.34
CA LEU A 20 7.25 8.22 9.50
C LEU A 20 7.89 7.70 10.80
N ILE A 21 8.81 6.74 10.71
CA ILE A 21 9.61 6.24 11.84
C ILE A 21 10.90 7.10 11.98
N VAL A 22 10.75 8.33 12.47
CA VAL A 22 11.89 9.06 13.04
C VAL A 22 12.15 8.52 14.45
N ARG A 23 13.42 8.26 14.79
CA ARG A 23 13.81 7.65 16.06
C ARG A 23 13.68 8.65 17.22
N SER A 24 12.49 8.80 17.79
CA SER A 24 12.34 9.40 19.14
C SER A 24 10.94 9.22 19.69
N VAL A 25 10.86 8.59 20.87
CA VAL A 25 9.74 8.56 21.83
C VAL A 25 8.63 9.59 21.54
N GLY A 26 7.46 9.13 21.02
CA GLY A 26 6.26 9.98 20.90
C GLY A 26 5.52 10.00 19.54
N HIS A 27 5.74 9.07 18.60
CA HIS A 27 5.18 9.11 17.23
C HIS A 27 3.68 8.78 17.11
N HIS A 28 2.83 9.57 17.77
CA HIS A 28 1.38 9.62 17.57
C HIS A 28 0.90 10.84 16.75
N HIS A 29 1.78 11.46 15.95
CA HIS A 29 1.43 12.75 15.34
C HIS A 29 1.20 12.75 13.83
N ILE A 30 2.04 12.22 12.93
CA ILE A 30 1.90 12.59 11.51
C ILE A 30 0.61 12.05 10.86
N VAL A 31 0.33 10.75 10.97
CA VAL A 31 -0.89 10.18 10.38
C VAL A 31 -2.15 10.74 11.05
N ASP A 32 -2.13 10.88 12.37
CA ASP A 32 -3.25 11.45 13.13
C ASP A 32 -3.42 12.96 12.85
N SER A 33 -2.33 13.69 12.63
CA SER A 33 -2.33 15.10 12.21
C SER A 33 -2.88 15.26 10.80
N ILE A 34 -2.53 14.38 9.86
CA ILE A 34 -3.10 14.37 8.51
C ILE A 34 -4.61 14.11 8.60
N LYS A 35 -4.99 13.05 9.32
CA LYS A 35 -6.38 12.71 9.59
C LYS A 35 -7.13 13.92 10.16
N ASN A 36 -6.58 14.65 11.13
CA ASN A 36 -7.27 15.76 11.80
C ASN A 36 -7.24 17.07 11.01
N THR A 37 -6.13 17.39 10.34
CA THR A 37 -5.94 18.66 9.64
C THR A 37 -6.70 18.71 8.32
N MET A 38 -6.85 17.56 7.66
CA MET A 38 -7.45 17.48 6.33
C MET A 38 -8.98 17.47 6.33
N GLY A 39 -9.63 17.52 7.49
CA GLY A 39 -11.09 17.57 7.58
C GLY A 39 -11.77 16.48 6.75
N GLU A 40 -12.64 16.88 5.83
CA GLU A 40 -13.41 16.01 4.92
C GLU A 40 -12.84 15.97 3.49
N VAL A 41 -11.59 16.36 3.30
CA VAL A 41 -10.97 16.33 1.97
C VAL A 41 -10.88 14.89 1.47
N THR A 42 -11.36 14.66 0.25
CA THR A 42 -11.24 13.37 -0.44
C THR A 42 -9.82 13.16 -0.94
N ILE A 43 -9.29 11.95 -0.81
CA ILE A 43 -7.95 11.60 -1.29
C ILE A 43 -8.08 10.36 -2.17
N ASP A 44 -7.60 10.40 -3.42
CA ASP A 44 -7.70 9.21 -4.30
C ASP A 44 -6.67 8.14 -3.93
N ARG A 45 -5.45 8.60 -3.65
CA ARG A 45 -4.27 7.75 -3.51
C ARG A 45 -3.46 8.07 -2.25
N LEU A 46 -3.04 7.02 -1.56
CA LEU A 46 -2.05 7.06 -0.49
C LEU A 46 -0.80 6.30 -0.90
N GLU A 47 0.36 6.96 -0.91
CA GLU A 47 1.66 6.35 -1.12
C GLU A 47 2.44 6.37 0.21
N ILE A 48 3.03 5.24 0.58
CA ILE A 48 3.76 5.06 1.84
C ILE A 48 5.11 4.43 1.53
N THR A 49 6.17 5.08 1.99
CA THR A 49 7.54 4.57 1.89
C THR A 49 8.13 4.44 3.28
N GLU A 50 8.23 3.21 3.78
CA GLU A 50 8.72 2.92 5.13
C GLU A 50 9.75 1.81 5.17
N HIS A 51 10.57 1.76 6.22
CA HIS A 51 11.42 0.59 6.42
C HIS A 51 10.60 -0.64 6.81
N GLU A 52 9.66 -0.47 7.73
CA GLU A 52 8.84 -1.55 8.30
C GLU A 52 7.40 -1.12 8.47
N VAL A 53 6.48 -1.96 8.02
CA VAL A 53 5.03 -1.76 8.17
C VAL A 53 4.52 -2.71 9.25
N ASP A 54 4.41 -2.19 10.47
CA ASP A 54 3.89 -2.91 11.63
C ASP A 54 2.35 -2.88 11.69
N ASP A 55 1.78 -3.56 12.69
CA ASP A 55 0.33 -3.65 12.85
C ASP A 55 -0.31 -2.30 13.22
N HIS A 56 0.44 -1.40 13.85
CA HIS A 56 -0.03 -0.08 14.21
C HIS A 56 -0.15 0.83 12.97
N LEU A 57 0.85 0.81 12.08
CA LEU A 57 0.79 1.52 10.81
C LEU A 57 -0.33 0.98 9.91
N LYS A 58 -0.53 -0.35 9.85
CA LYS A 58 -1.67 -0.94 9.13
C LYS A 58 -3.02 -0.39 9.59
N ASN A 59 -3.25 -0.32 10.90
CA ASN A 59 -4.49 0.22 11.45
C ASN A 59 -4.69 1.69 11.05
N ARG A 60 -3.62 2.48 11.10
CA ARG A 60 -3.64 3.90 10.66
C ARG A 60 -3.95 4.07 9.18
N ILE A 61 -3.40 3.20 8.33
CA ILE A 61 -3.72 3.17 6.90
C ILE A 61 -5.21 2.92 6.69
N ILE A 62 -5.77 1.92 7.36
CA ILE A 62 -7.21 1.60 7.28
C ILE A 62 -8.05 2.82 7.72
N GLU A 63 -7.69 3.47 8.81
CA GLU A 63 -8.39 4.64 9.31
C GLU A 63 -8.35 5.83 8.34
N LEU A 64 -7.19 6.10 7.73
CA LEU A 64 -7.06 7.12 6.69
C LEU A 64 -7.92 6.79 5.48
N CYS A 65 -7.90 5.54 5.01
CA CYS A 65 -8.69 5.12 3.86
C CYS A 65 -10.18 5.30 4.12
N ARG A 66 -10.65 4.87 5.30
CA ARG A 66 -12.04 5.03 5.72
C ARG A 66 -12.46 6.50 5.81
N LYS A 67 -11.60 7.36 6.37
CA LYS A 67 -11.94 8.77 6.59
C LYS A 67 -11.98 9.57 5.28
N HIS A 68 -11.03 9.33 4.39
CA HIS A 68 -10.81 10.17 3.21
C HIS A 68 -11.26 9.53 1.90
N GLY A 69 -11.86 8.34 1.94
CA GLY A 69 -12.38 7.66 0.76
C GLY A 69 -11.28 7.18 -0.20
N ILE A 70 -10.12 6.82 0.32
CA ILE A 70 -8.95 6.41 -0.47
C ILE A 70 -9.24 5.11 -1.19
N GLN A 71 -9.01 5.08 -2.50
CA GLN A 71 -9.29 3.90 -3.35
C GLN A 71 -8.02 3.16 -3.74
N HIS A 72 -6.85 3.81 -3.64
CA HIS A 72 -5.58 3.20 -4.00
C HIS A 72 -4.52 3.44 -2.93
N VAL A 73 -3.88 2.36 -2.47
CA VAL A 73 -2.83 2.38 -1.45
C VAL A 73 -1.58 1.72 -2.01
N PHE A 74 -0.49 2.47 -2.04
CA PHE A 74 0.83 2.02 -2.48
C PHE A 74 1.76 1.99 -1.28
N ILE A 75 2.33 0.83 -0.99
CA ILE A 75 3.22 0.67 0.16
C ILE A 75 4.53 0.10 -0.34
N THR A 76 5.58 0.87 -0.18
CA THR A 76 6.94 0.45 -0.45
C THR A 76 7.67 0.23 0.86
N ALA A 77 8.12 -1.00 1.12
CA ALA A 77 8.81 -1.31 2.36
C ALA A 77 9.85 -2.44 2.26
N HIS A 78 10.80 -2.47 3.20
CA HIS A 78 11.72 -3.63 3.34
C HIS A 78 11.08 -4.80 4.07
N LYS A 79 10.13 -4.50 4.97
CA LYS A 79 9.44 -5.50 5.79
C LYS A 79 7.98 -5.08 5.97
N ILE A 80 7.11 -6.08 5.99
CA ILE A 80 5.75 -5.93 6.46
C ILE A 80 5.45 -7.05 7.45
N SER A 81 4.82 -6.71 8.57
CA SER A 81 4.36 -7.69 9.54
C SER A 81 3.37 -8.63 8.87
N MET A 82 3.60 -9.93 8.96
CA MET A 82 2.68 -10.95 8.44
C MET A 82 1.55 -11.28 9.42
N ARG A 83 1.66 -10.80 10.66
CA ARG A 83 0.58 -10.89 11.64
C ARG A 83 -0.62 -10.09 11.13
N ASN A 84 -1.81 -10.68 11.16
CA ASN A 84 -3.05 -10.08 10.71
C ASN A 84 -3.00 -9.51 9.27
N PHE A 85 -2.08 -10.00 8.42
CA PHE A 85 -1.95 -9.48 7.06
C PHE A 85 -3.22 -9.71 6.23
N GLN A 86 -3.80 -10.92 6.34
CA GLN A 86 -5.06 -11.25 5.67
C GLN A 86 -6.20 -10.31 6.11
N ASP A 87 -6.34 -10.08 7.41
CA ASP A 87 -7.34 -9.15 7.97
C ASP A 87 -7.12 -7.70 7.48
N PHE A 88 -5.87 -7.24 7.44
CA PHE A 88 -5.51 -5.94 6.87
C PHE A 88 -5.98 -5.80 5.40
N ILE A 89 -5.74 -6.81 4.56
CA ILE A 89 -6.20 -6.82 3.17
C ILE A 89 -7.73 -6.90 3.07
N LEU A 90 -8.39 -7.72 3.89
CA LEU A 90 -9.86 -7.83 3.95
C LEU A 90 -10.50 -6.48 4.28
N GLN A 91 -9.99 -5.79 5.32
CA GLN A 91 -10.50 -4.49 5.72
C GLN A 91 -10.36 -3.44 4.60
N LEU A 92 -9.19 -3.35 3.95
CA LEU A 92 -8.98 -2.39 2.85
C LEU A 92 -9.86 -2.72 1.64
N THR A 93 -9.91 -3.97 1.21
CA THR A 93 -10.73 -4.38 0.06
C THR A 93 -12.23 -4.24 0.31
N SER A 94 -12.70 -4.35 1.57
CA SER A 94 -14.09 -4.05 1.94
C SER A 94 -14.46 -2.58 1.72
N LEU A 95 -13.47 -1.68 1.76
CA LEU A 95 -13.60 -0.25 1.43
C LEU A 95 -13.43 0.01 -0.08
N ASN A 96 -13.37 -1.04 -0.91
CA ASN A 96 -13.01 -1.01 -2.32
C ASN A 96 -11.61 -0.43 -2.60
N VAL A 97 -10.68 -0.54 -1.65
CA VAL A 97 -9.29 -0.12 -1.83
C VAL A 97 -8.52 -1.19 -2.61
N THR A 98 -7.77 -0.77 -3.62
CA THR A 98 -6.71 -1.56 -4.25
C THR A 98 -5.38 -1.30 -3.54
N VAL A 99 -4.66 -2.36 -3.21
CA VAL A 99 -3.41 -2.29 -2.45
C VAL A 99 -2.26 -2.86 -3.28
N ASP A 100 -1.24 -2.05 -3.51
CA ASP A 100 -0.01 -2.44 -4.20
C ASP A 100 1.17 -2.35 -3.21
N LEU A 101 1.80 -3.49 -2.95
CA LEU A 101 2.92 -3.64 -2.02
C LEU A 101 4.21 -3.90 -2.79
N TYR A 102 5.22 -3.07 -2.57
CA TYR A 102 6.54 -3.19 -3.19
C TYR A 102 7.58 -3.52 -2.13
N GLU A 103 8.27 -4.64 -2.30
CA GLU A 103 9.38 -5.02 -1.42
C GLU A 103 10.68 -4.35 -1.89
N ARG A 104 11.27 -3.51 -1.04
CA ARG A 104 12.62 -2.99 -1.25
C ARG A 104 13.69 -3.97 -0.79
N GLY A 105 14.71 -4.17 -1.60
CA GLY A 105 15.94 -4.84 -1.19
C GLY A 105 16.84 -5.20 -2.37
N CYS A 106 18.11 -5.45 -2.07
CA CYS A 106 19.13 -5.75 -3.07
C CYS A 106 19.60 -7.22 -3.08
N LYS A 107 19.03 -8.07 -2.20
CA LYS A 107 19.51 -9.46 -2.04
C LYS A 107 18.66 -10.45 -2.84
N SER A 108 19.31 -11.26 -3.67
CA SER A 108 18.68 -12.35 -4.44
C SER A 108 18.37 -13.58 -3.57
N HIS A 109 17.43 -13.44 -2.62
CA HIS A 109 16.88 -14.58 -1.90
C HIS A 109 15.52 -14.98 -2.50
N LEU A 110 15.17 -16.27 -2.49
CA LEU A 110 13.85 -16.78 -2.92
C LEU A 110 12.75 -16.55 -1.86
N LEU A 111 12.91 -15.51 -1.04
CA LEU A 111 11.97 -15.08 -0.01
C LEU A 111 11.55 -13.65 -0.27
N TYR A 112 10.25 -13.41 -0.20
CA TYR A 112 9.62 -12.13 -0.44
C TYR A 112 8.79 -11.71 0.77
N PHE A 113 9.11 -10.54 1.31
CA PHE A 113 8.75 -10.13 2.67
C PHE A 113 8.98 -11.24 3.71
N LYS A 114 10.14 -11.93 3.58
CA LYS A 114 10.56 -13.07 4.40
C LYS A 114 9.65 -14.31 4.30
N LYS A 115 8.83 -14.42 3.26
CA LYS A 115 7.94 -15.57 3.00
C LYS A 115 8.28 -16.24 1.69
N SER A 116 8.10 -17.56 1.64
CA SER A 116 8.38 -18.36 0.44
C SER A 116 7.24 -18.24 -0.58
N ILE A 117 7.49 -18.63 -1.83
CA ILE A 117 6.45 -18.68 -2.88
C ILE A 117 5.25 -19.54 -2.46
N PRO A 118 5.43 -20.77 -1.90
CA PRO A 118 4.29 -21.58 -1.43
C PRO A 118 3.43 -20.90 -0.35
N PHE A 119 4.01 -20.03 0.48
CA PHE A 119 3.23 -19.24 1.43
C PHE A 119 2.31 -18.25 0.70
N TRP A 120 2.82 -17.56 -0.32
CA TRP A 120 2.06 -16.61 -1.12
C TRP A 120 0.99 -17.31 -1.97
N ASP A 121 1.28 -18.49 -2.52
CA ASP A 121 0.28 -19.30 -3.22
C ASP A 121 -0.86 -19.71 -2.30
N LYS A 122 -0.54 -20.13 -1.07
CA LYS A 122 -1.55 -20.43 -0.05
C LYS A 122 -2.39 -19.20 0.29
N MET A 123 -1.76 -18.06 0.58
CA MET A 123 -2.45 -16.79 0.87
C MET A 123 -3.36 -16.36 -0.30
N THR A 124 -2.94 -16.59 -1.53
CA THR A 124 -3.73 -16.30 -2.74
C THR A 124 -5.01 -17.12 -2.75
N ASN A 125 -4.93 -18.42 -2.46
CA ASN A 125 -6.11 -19.28 -2.39
C ASN A 125 -7.06 -18.85 -1.26
N GLU A 126 -6.52 -18.55 -0.08
CA GLU A 126 -7.29 -18.10 1.09
C GLU A 126 -8.03 -16.76 0.82
N LEU A 127 -7.37 -15.80 0.17
CA LEU A 127 -7.99 -14.53 -0.20
C LEU A 127 -9.00 -14.67 -1.34
N ARG A 128 -8.75 -15.58 -2.28
CA ARG A 128 -9.68 -15.86 -3.39
C ARG A 128 -11.01 -16.38 -2.89
N GLU A 129 -11.02 -17.22 -1.86
CA GLU A 129 -12.26 -17.69 -1.20
C GLU A 129 -13.08 -16.54 -0.60
N GLN A 130 -12.42 -15.41 -0.27
CA GLN A 130 -13.05 -14.18 0.22
C GLN A 130 -13.37 -13.18 -0.91
N GLY A 131 -13.26 -13.58 -2.18
CA GLY A 131 -13.53 -12.70 -3.32
C GLY A 131 -12.44 -11.65 -3.57
N ILE A 132 -11.22 -11.89 -3.10
CA ILE A 132 -10.06 -11.00 -3.25
C ILE A 132 -9.04 -11.66 -4.17
N SER A 133 -8.58 -10.93 -5.18
CA SER A 133 -7.44 -11.31 -6.01
C SER A 133 -6.16 -10.84 -5.35
N LEU A 134 -5.26 -11.78 -5.05
CA LEU A 134 -3.85 -11.49 -4.80
C LEU A 134 -3.07 -11.92 -6.04
N ARG A 135 -2.26 -11.00 -6.57
CA ARG A 135 -1.30 -11.29 -7.64
C ARG A 135 0.08 -10.88 -7.18
N MET A 136 1.10 -11.61 -7.63
CA MET A 136 2.48 -11.34 -7.28
C MET A 136 3.37 -11.46 -8.51
N ILE A 137 4.34 -10.57 -8.62
CA ILE A 137 5.45 -10.63 -9.56
C ILE A 137 6.74 -10.28 -8.80
N THR A 138 7.84 -10.83 -9.25
CA THR A 138 9.12 -10.83 -8.54
C THR A 138 10.28 -10.53 -9.48
N MET A 139 11.45 -10.21 -8.91
CA MET A 139 12.68 -9.96 -9.67
C MET A 139 13.16 -11.13 -10.55
N HIS A 140 12.57 -12.31 -10.40
CA HIS A 140 12.89 -13.48 -11.21
C HIS A 140 11.90 -13.71 -12.36
N ASP A 141 10.84 -12.91 -12.45
CA ASP A 141 9.85 -13.00 -13.53
C ASP A 141 10.32 -12.24 -14.79
N PRO A 142 10.03 -12.74 -16.01
CA PRO A 142 10.49 -12.11 -17.26
C PRO A 142 10.04 -10.65 -17.45
N PHE A 143 8.86 -10.29 -16.93
CA PHE A 143 8.29 -8.94 -17.04
C PHE A 143 8.80 -7.96 -15.97
N TRP A 144 9.75 -8.38 -15.13
CA TRP A 144 10.32 -7.53 -14.09
C TRP A 144 11.16 -6.37 -14.63
N THR A 145 11.57 -6.40 -15.89
CA THR A 145 12.35 -5.34 -16.55
C THR A 145 11.68 -3.96 -16.52
N LEU A 146 10.38 -3.90 -16.21
CA LEU A 146 9.61 -2.67 -16.03
C LEU A 146 9.77 -2.03 -14.64
N TYR A 147 10.32 -2.75 -13.67
CA TYR A 147 10.39 -2.34 -12.27
C TYR A 147 11.76 -1.72 -11.93
N ASP A 148 11.78 -0.87 -10.90
CA ASP A 148 13.02 -0.33 -10.34
C ASP A 148 13.93 -1.45 -9.78
N GLN A 149 15.24 -1.32 -9.98
CA GLN A 149 16.24 -2.33 -9.59
C GLN A 149 16.37 -2.52 -8.07
N GLN A 150 15.90 -1.58 -7.27
CA GLN A 150 15.88 -1.65 -5.80
C GLN A 150 14.69 -2.47 -5.27
N LEU A 151 13.76 -2.86 -6.13
CA LEU A 151 12.59 -3.66 -5.78
C LEU A 151 12.86 -5.15 -6.00
N ARG A 152 12.13 -5.99 -5.27
CA ARG A 152 12.25 -7.46 -5.35
C ARG A 152 10.94 -8.17 -5.65
N ALA A 153 9.85 -7.60 -5.18
CA ALA A 153 8.51 -8.12 -5.38
C ALA A 153 7.50 -6.98 -5.47
N HIS A 154 6.46 -7.22 -6.25
CA HIS A 154 5.25 -6.42 -6.29
C HIS A 154 4.06 -7.35 -6.06
N ILE A 155 3.28 -7.05 -5.02
CA ILE A 155 2.07 -7.80 -4.66
C ILE A 155 0.89 -6.84 -4.77
N CYS A 156 -0.10 -7.21 -5.56
CA CYS A 156 -1.31 -6.43 -5.75
C CYS A 156 -2.50 -7.21 -5.19
N CYS A 157 -3.25 -6.57 -4.29
CA CYS A 157 -4.48 -7.09 -3.71
C CYS A 157 -5.65 -6.19 -4.10
N ALA A 158 -6.70 -6.77 -4.69
CA ALA A 158 -7.91 -6.05 -5.06
C ALA A 158 -9.12 -6.97 -4.99
N LYS A 159 -10.32 -6.39 -4.89
CA LYS A 159 -11.56 -7.15 -5.06
C LYS A 159 -11.57 -7.78 -6.46
N THR A 160 -11.97 -9.05 -6.55
CA THR A 160 -11.93 -9.78 -7.81
C THR A 160 -12.88 -9.14 -8.84
N ASN A 161 -12.31 -8.52 -9.87
CA ASN A 161 -13.01 -8.02 -11.05
C ASN A 161 -12.56 -8.82 -12.29
N ALA A 162 -13.40 -8.88 -13.34
CA ALA A 162 -13.26 -9.77 -14.50
C ALA A 162 -12.00 -9.59 -15.39
N ASN A 163 -11.08 -8.67 -15.07
CA ASN A 163 -9.89 -8.35 -15.88
C ASN A 163 -8.57 -8.88 -15.26
N SER A 164 -8.60 -10.04 -14.61
CA SER A 164 -7.45 -10.62 -13.88
C SER A 164 -6.34 -11.22 -14.76
N SER A 165 -6.47 -11.20 -16.08
CA SER A 165 -5.56 -11.90 -17.01
C SER A 165 -4.32 -11.08 -17.43
N GLN A 166 -4.28 -9.78 -17.14
CA GLN A 166 -3.12 -8.96 -17.50
C GLN A 166 -1.97 -9.12 -16.49
N PRO A 167 -0.71 -9.17 -16.96
CA PRO A 167 0.45 -9.23 -16.08
C PRO A 167 0.50 -7.99 -15.19
N LEU A 168 0.99 -8.17 -13.95
CA LEU A 168 1.18 -7.05 -13.04
C LEU A 168 2.20 -6.07 -13.61
N ARG A 169 1.80 -4.81 -13.68
CA ARG A 169 2.66 -3.69 -14.05
C ARG A 169 2.92 -2.83 -12.83
N PRO A 170 4.10 -2.19 -12.76
CA PRO A 170 4.36 -1.24 -11.71
C PRO A 170 3.40 -0.06 -11.86
N VAL A 171 2.94 0.48 -10.74
CA VAL A 171 1.94 1.53 -10.76
C VAL A 171 2.62 2.87 -10.96
N ASP A 172 2.15 3.62 -11.95
CA ASP A 172 2.66 4.96 -12.26
C ASP A 172 2.53 5.86 -11.02
N SER A 173 3.66 6.22 -10.40
CA SER A 173 3.74 7.29 -9.41
C SER A 173 4.02 8.61 -10.14
N PRO A 174 3.43 9.75 -9.72
CA PRO A 174 3.74 11.06 -10.26
C PRO A 174 5.23 11.44 -10.20
N ARG A 175 6.03 10.74 -9.37
CA ARG A 175 7.49 10.93 -9.25
C ARG A 175 8.30 10.09 -10.25
N GLY A 176 7.65 9.30 -11.12
CA GLY A 176 8.30 8.24 -11.89
C GLY A 176 8.72 7.07 -11.00
N PHE A 177 9.28 6.00 -11.58
CA PHE A 177 9.74 4.81 -10.84
C PHE A 177 11.01 5.03 -10.00
N THR A 178 11.53 6.25 -9.96
CA THR A 178 12.65 6.64 -9.11
C THR A 178 12.20 6.80 -7.66
N LEU A 179 12.54 5.78 -6.86
CA LEU A 179 12.38 5.70 -5.40
C LEU A 179 13.69 5.92 -4.66
#